data_AF-A0A8J3XNJ0-F1
#
_entry.id   AF-A0A8J3XNJ0-F1
#
_cell.length_a   1.000
_cell.length_b   1.000
_cell.length_c   1.000
_cell.angle_alpha   90.00
_cell.angle_beta   90.00
_cell.angle_gamma   90.00
#
_symmetry.space_group_name_H-M   'P 1'
#
loop_
_entity.id
_entity.type
_entity.pdbx_description
1 polymer ?
#
loop_
_entity_poly.entity_id
_entity_poly.type
_entity_poly.pdbx_seq_one_letter_code
_entity_poly.pdbx_strand_id
1 'polypeptide(L)'
;MSTTSPTATTVEPGVYKKNGEIYELKKARSGHLRAKKIRVVGKKVRRYASFIKPAEFTPSDKITLDDASGFGQEYGICCCCFRLLTDPVSVKDGIGPVCKAKYFPGL
;
A
#
# COMPACT_ATOMS: atom_id res chain seq x y z
N MET A 1 34.28 -20.20 9.55
CA MET A 1 33.64 -19.40 8.48
C MET A 1 32.25 -19.03 8.97
N SER A 2 32.07 -17.83 9.50
CA SER A 2 30.81 -17.38 10.12
C SER A 2 29.85 -16.91 9.03
N THR A 3 28.76 -17.63 8.83
CA THR A 3 27.65 -17.21 7.96
C THR A 3 26.78 -16.21 8.71
N THR A 4 26.96 -14.92 8.41
CA THR A 4 26.06 -13.85 8.87
C THR A 4 24.76 -13.94 8.08
N SER A 5 23.69 -14.45 8.71
CA SER A 5 22.33 -14.34 8.19
C SER A 5 21.97 -12.87 8.00
N PRO A 6 21.43 -12.43 6.85
CA PRO A 6 21.00 -11.07 6.68
C PRO A 6 19.85 -10.80 7.64
N THR A 7 20.02 -9.78 8.49
CA THR A 7 19.00 -9.19 9.34
C THR A 7 17.76 -8.92 8.49
N ALA A 8 16.75 -9.79 8.61
CA ALA A 8 15.52 -9.66 7.89
C ALA A 8 14.75 -8.47 8.48
N THR A 9 14.94 -7.28 7.89
CA THR A 9 14.06 -6.14 8.10
C THR A 9 12.63 -6.61 7.84
N THR A 10 11.87 -6.83 8.92
CA THR A 10 10.56 -7.44 8.84
C THR A 10 9.59 -6.40 8.34
N VAL A 11 9.27 -6.46 7.05
CA VAL A 11 8.30 -5.55 6.43
C VAL A 11 6.91 -5.85 6.93
N GLU A 12 6.16 -4.81 7.30
CA GLU A 12 4.80 -4.96 7.79
C GLU A 12 3.78 -5.11 6.66
N PRO A 13 2.60 -5.72 6.92
CA PRO A 13 1.48 -5.66 6.00
C PRO A 13 1.01 -4.20 5.82
N GLY A 14 0.75 -3.81 4.59
CA GLY A 14 0.37 -2.43 4.28
C GLY A 14 0.33 -2.14 2.79
N VAL A 15 0.18 -0.87 2.44
CA VAL A 15 0.28 -0.39 1.06
C VAL A 15 1.57 0.40 0.91
N TYR A 16 2.29 0.12 -0.16
CA TYR A 16 3.62 0.62 -0.46
C TYR A 16 3.64 1.17 -1.88
N LYS A 17 4.43 2.22 -2.12
CA LYS A 17 4.72 2.77 -3.43
C LYS A 17 6.18 2.50 -3.76
N LYS A 18 6.44 1.82 -4.87
CA LYS A 18 7.79 1.50 -5.33
C LYS A 18 7.88 1.68 -6.83
N ASN A 19 8.90 2.40 -7.31
CA ASN A 19 9.08 2.73 -8.73
C ASN A 19 7.84 3.41 -9.36
N GLY A 20 7.13 4.23 -8.58
CA GLY A 20 5.89 4.88 -9.04
C GLY A 20 4.65 3.98 -9.07
N GLU A 21 4.78 2.70 -8.70
CA GLU A 21 3.68 1.74 -8.72
C GLU A 21 3.23 1.37 -7.29
N ILE A 22 1.94 1.06 -7.14
CA ILE A 22 1.35 0.72 -5.85
C ILE A 22 1.35 -0.79 -5.64
N TYR A 23 1.78 -1.21 -4.45
CA TYR A 23 1.83 -2.60 -4.02
C TYR A 23 1.12 -2.79 -2.69
N GLU A 24 0.27 -3.82 -2.59
CA GLU A 24 -0.37 -4.25 -1.36
C GLU A 24 0.39 -5.46 -0.80
N LEU A 25 0.98 -5.31 0.39
CA LEU A 25 1.56 -6.40 1.16
C LEU A 25 0.51 -7.00 2.10
N LYS A 26 0.20 -8.28 1.90
CA LYS A 26 -0.72 -9.03 2.77
C LYS A 26 -0.12 -10.37 3.20
N LYS A 27 -0.43 -10.77 4.43
CA LYS A 27 -0.14 -12.13 4.91
C LYS A 27 -1.06 -13.12 4.19
N ALA A 28 -0.48 -14.14 3.59
CA ALA A 28 -1.18 -15.30 3.07
C ALA A 28 -1.56 -16.25 4.21
N ARG A 29 -2.46 -17.21 3.92
CA ARG A 29 -2.86 -18.24 4.90
C ARG A 29 -1.69 -19.08 5.42
N SER A 30 -0.63 -19.20 4.63
CA SER A 30 0.63 -19.89 5.02
C SER A 30 1.53 -19.07 5.95
N GLY A 31 1.16 -17.84 6.31
CA GLY A 31 1.97 -16.95 7.16
C GLY A 31 2.97 -16.07 6.39
N HIS A 32 3.32 -16.43 5.15
CA HIS A 32 4.19 -15.60 4.31
C HIS A 32 3.51 -14.33 3.81
N LEU A 33 4.26 -13.24 3.71
CA LEU A 33 3.81 -12.03 3.03
C LEU A 33 3.79 -12.23 1.52
N ARG A 34 2.83 -11.60 0.85
CA ARG A 34 2.74 -11.52 -0.61
C ARG A 34 2.55 -10.08 -1.00
N ALA A 35 3.39 -9.61 -1.92
CA ALA A 35 3.20 -8.33 -2.59
C ALA A 35 2.26 -8.55 -3.79
N LYS A 36 1.20 -7.75 -3.87
CA LYS A 36 0.30 -7.69 -5.01
C LYS A 36 0.38 -6.32 -5.64
N LYS A 37 0.67 -6.26 -6.93
CA LYS A 37 0.65 -5.02 -7.68
C LYS A 37 -0.79 -4.56 -7.85
N ILE A 38 -1.04 -3.31 -7.51
CA ILE A 38 -2.34 -2.68 -7.64
C ILE A 38 -2.35 -1.87 -8.92
N ARG A 39 -3.37 -2.09 -9.74
CA ARG A 39 -3.64 -1.26 -10.92
C ARG A 39 -5.11 -0.86 -10.90
N VAL A 40 -5.35 0.40 -11.20
CA VAL A 40 -6.70 0.92 -11.34
C VAL A 40 -7.04 0.99 -12.83
N VAL A 41 -8.21 0.48 -13.19
CA VAL A 41 -8.75 0.53 -14.56
C VAL A 41 -10.14 1.15 -14.47
N GLY A 42 -10.25 2.41 -14.86
CA GLY A 42 -11.43 3.24 -14.59
C GLY A 42 -11.64 3.42 -13.08
N LYS A 43 -12.80 3.01 -12.55
CA LYS A 43 -13.10 3.02 -11.10
C LYS A 43 -12.91 1.66 -10.42
N LYS A 44 -12.28 0.68 -11.10
CA LYS A 44 -12.11 -0.69 -10.60
C LYS A 44 -10.66 -0.99 -10.27
N VAL A 45 -10.42 -1.54 -9.09
CA VAL A 45 -9.09 -1.96 -8.65
C VAL A 45 -8.84 -3.42 -9.02
N ARG A 46 -7.73 -3.68 -9.68
CA ARG A 46 -7.23 -5.01 -10.03
C ARG A 46 -5.95 -5.29 -9.24
N ARG A 47 -5.86 -6.49 -8.70
CA ARG A 47 -4.69 -6.98 -7.94
C ARG A 47 -3.99 -8.05 -8.76
N TYR A 48 -2.74 -7.80 -9.11
CA TYR A 48 -1.91 -8.73 -9.87
C TYR A 48 -0.84 -9.32 -8.96
N ALA A 49 -0.43 -10.56 -9.25
CA ALA A 49 0.76 -11.12 -8.60
C ALA A 49 1.98 -10.26 -8.99
N SER A 50 2.80 -9.90 -8.00
CA SER A 50 4.08 -9.25 -8.24
C SER A 50 5.20 -10.27 -8.14
N PHE A 51 6.26 -10.09 -8.94
CA PHE A 51 7.51 -10.81 -8.80
C PHE A 51 8.41 -10.23 -7.71
N ILE A 52 8.13 -9.01 -7.25
CA ILE A 52 8.88 -8.33 -6.17
C ILE A 52 8.61 -9.04 -4.85
N LYS A 53 9.67 -9.42 -4.15
CA LYS A 53 9.56 -10.09 -2.86
C LYS A 53 9.21 -9.06 -1.78
N PRO A 54 8.38 -9.41 -0.77
CA PRO A 54 8.08 -8.54 0.36
C PRO A 54 9.32 -7.96 1.05
N ALA A 55 10.42 -8.74 1.12
CA ALA A 55 11.68 -8.31 1.72
C ALA A 55 12.40 -7.19 0.96
N GLU A 56 12.02 -6.90 -0.28
CA GLU A 56 12.58 -5.80 -1.06
C GLU A 56 11.92 -4.46 -0.74
N PHE A 57 10.80 -4.45 -0.02
CA PHE A 57 10.16 -3.21 0.43
C PHE A 57 10.82 -2.74 1.71
N THR A 58 10.87 -1.43 1.89
CA THR A 58 11.36 -0.78 3.10
C THR A 58 10.22 0.01 3.75
N PRO A 59 10.34 0.36 5.04
CA PRO A 59 9.39 1.27 5.68
C PRO A 59 9.27 2.62 4.95
N SER A 60 10.34 3.07 4.28
CA SER A 60 10.35 4.29 3.47
C SER A 60 9.53 4.18 2.18
N ASP A 61 9.29 2.97 1.68
CA ASP A 61 8.40 2.73 0.53
C ASP A 61 6.92 2.73 0.95
N LYS A 62 6.60 2.83 2.25
CA LYS A 62 5.21 2.84 2.73
C LYS A 62 4.52 4.09 2.21
N ILE A 63 3.26 3.95 1.79
CA ILE A 63 2.54 5.05 1.16
C ILE A 63 2.48 6.26 2.09
N THR A 64 2.78 7.44 1.55
CA THR A 64 2.64 8.71 2.28
C THR A 64 1.26 9.33 2.07
N LEU A 65 0.91 10.36 2.84
CA LEU A 65 -0.33 11.11 2.61
C LEU A 65 -0.32 11.88 1.28
N ASP A 66 0.85 12.33 0.84
CA ASP A 66 0.99 13.01 -0.45
C ASP A 66 0.72 12.04 -1.62
N ASP A 67 1.31 10.83 -1.53
CA ASP A 67 1.00 9.76 -2.48
C ASP A 67 -0.47 9.34 -2.45
N ALA A 68 -1.08 9.33 -1.26
CA ALA A 68 -2.49 9.05 -1.09
C ALA A 68 -3.34 10.09 -1.81
N SER A 69 -3.09 11.37 -1.55
CA SER A 69 -3.78 12.52 -2.16
C SER A 69 -3.74 12.45 -3.69
N GLY A 70 -2.56 12.23 -4.27
CA GLY A 70 -2.42 12.07 -5.72
C GLY A 70 -3.27 10.91 -6.26
N PHE A 71 -3.24 9.76 -5.59
CA PHE A 71 -4.02 8.58 -5.98
C PHE A 71 -5.54 8.80 -5.85
N GLY A 72 -5.97 9.51 -4.82
CA GLY A 72 -7.37 9.87 -4.59
C GLY A 72 -7.92 10.81 -5.64
N GLN A 73 -7.17 11.84 -5.99
CA GLN A 73 -7.57 12.81 -7.00
C GLN A 73 -7.62 12.19 -8.40
N GLU A 74 -6.70 11.27 -8.70
CA GLU A 74 -6.67 10.57 -9.99
C GLU A 74 -7.82 9.55 -10.14
N TYR A 75 -8.11 8.79 -9.08
CA TYR A 75 -8.99 7.61 -9.20
C TYR A 75 -10.29 7.67 -8.38
N GLY A 76 -10.40 8.57 -7.41
CA GLY A 76 -11.56 8.68 -6.51
C GLY A 76 -11.72 7.50 -5.54
N ILE A 77 -10.63 6.80 -5.23
CA ILE A 77 -10.65 5.60 -4.37
C ILE A 77 -9.56 5.68 -3.30
N CYS A 78 -9.78 5.02 -2.16
CA CYS A 78 -8.84 5.00 -1.05
C CYS A 78 -7.55 4.29 -1.44
N CYS A 79 -6.40 4.93 -1.25
CA CYS A 79 -5.10 4.33 -1.54
C CYS A 79 -4.78 3.10 -0.69
N CYS A 80 -5.35 2.99 0.53
CA CYS A 80 -5.05 1.89 1.45
C CYS A 80 -5.98 0.68 1.26
N CYS A 81 -7.28 0.91 1.12
CA CYS A 81 -8.29 -0.17 1.07
C CYS A 81 -8.95 -0.34 -0.30
N PHE A 82 -8.68 0.57 -1.24
CA PHE A 82 -9.15 0.52 -2.62
C PHE A 82 -10.68 0.56 -2.77
N ARG A 83 -11.38 1.10 -1.78
CA ARG A 83 -12.83 1.38 -1.83
C ARG A 83 -13.08 2.77 -2.42
N LEU A 84 -14.25 2.94 -3.04
CA LEU A 84 -14.71 4.23 -3.54
C LEU A 84 -14.79 5.25 -2.40
N LEU A 85 -14.26 6.44 -2.66
CA LEU A 85 -14.39 7.60 -1.79
C LEU A 85 -15.57 8.43 -2.31
N THR A 86 -16.58 8.61 -1.46
CA THR A 86 -17.79 9.36 -1.79
C THR A 86 -17.77 10.78 -1.22
N ASP A 87 -16.99 10.99 -0.17
CA ASP A 87 -16.81 12.27 0.48
C ASP A 87 -15.73 13.10 -0.24
N PRO A 88 -15.99 14.37 -0.61
CA PRO A 88 -15.03 15.19 -1.34
C PRO A 88 -13.70 15.41 -0.60
N VAL A 89 -13.73 15.54 0.73
CA VAL A 89 -12.50 15.70 1.54
C VAL A 89 -11.67 14.42 1.46
N SER A 90 -12.33 13.26 1.60
CA SER A 90 -11.66 11.97 1.45
C SER A 90 -11.07 11.78 0.06
N VAL A 91 -11.77 12.19 -1.02
CA VAL A 91 -11.23 12.15 -2.39
C VAL A 91 -9.98 13.02 -2.52
N LYS A 92 -10.02 14.24 -1.97
CA LYS A 92 -8.89 15.17 -1.98
C LYS A 92 -7.68 14.61 -1.22
N ASP A 93 -7.91 14.03 -0.05
CA ASP A 93 -6.88 13.40 0.78
C ASP A 93 -6.45 12.02 0.23
N GLY A 94 -7.26 11.45 -0.67
CA GLY A 94 -7.11 10.12 -1.25
C GLY A 94 -7.07 8.95 -0.28
N ILE A 95 -7.53 9.19 0.94
CA ILE A 95 -7.63 8.20 2.01
C ILE A 95 -8.95 8.40 2.76
N GLY A 96 -9.66 7.29 3.00
CA GLY A 96 -10.88 7.33 3.79
C GLY A 96 -10.58 7.47 5.29
N PRO A 97 -11.51 8.01 6.10
CA PRO A 97 -11.29 8.31 7.52
C PRO A 97 -10.88 7.08 8.34
N VAL A 98 -11.46 5.91 8.04
CA VAL A 98 -11.13 4.65 8.71
C VAL A 98 -9.68 4.21 8.42
N CYS A 99 -9.21 4.41 7.19
CA CYS A 99 -7.84 4.07 6.82
C CYS A 99 -6.86 5.10 7.38
N LYS A 100 -7.23 6.39 7.36
CA LYS A 100 -6.43 7.47 7.94
C LYS A 100 -6.17 7.21 9.42
N ALA A 101 -7.23 6.97 10.21
CA ALA A 101 -7.11 6.65 11.63
C ALA A 101 -6.25 5.40 11.92
N LYS A 102 -6.27 4.41 11.02
CA LYS A 102 -5.53 3.16 11.18
C LYS A 102 -4.04 3.26 10.80
N TYR A 103 -3.73 3.97 9.73
CA TYR A 103 -2.39 3.98 9.15
C TYR A 103 -1.60 5.26 9.45
N PHE A 104 -2.28 6.35 9.78
CA PHE A 104 -1.72 7.64 10.13
C PHE A 104 -2.34 8.16 11.44
N PRO A 105 -2.19 7.43 12.56
CA PRO A 105 -2.71 7.90 13.84
C PRO A 105 -1.98 9.19 14.25
N GLY A 106 -2.73 10.28 14.48
CA GLY A 106 -2.19 11.57 14.94
C GLY A 106 -2.10 12.68 13.87
N LEU A 107 -2.67 12.45 12.68
CA LEU A 107 -2.82 13.42 11.59
C LEU A 107 -4.30 13.76 11.31
#